data_AF-A0A945J7D4-F1
#
_entry.id   AF-A0A945J7D4-F1
#
_cell.length_a   1.000
_cell.length_b   1.000
_cell.length_c   1.000
_cell.angle_alpha   90.00
_cell.angle_beta   90.00
_cell.angle_gamma   90.00
#
_symmetry.space_group_name_H-M   'P 1'
#
loop_
_entity.id
_entity.type
_entity.pdbx_description
1 polymer ?
#
loop_
_entity_poly.entity_id
_entity_poly.type
_entity_poly.pdbx_seq_one_letter_code
_entity_poly.pdbx_strand_id
1 'polypeptide(L)'
;MKKIASIDIGSNTVRLLILAVDENQNFQVLTSRRVITRLGEGMDTHGALTKPRMADTFSALSQFQQDCLEHGKPPLFAVATSAVREASNGEEFVRLALEKTGIKIEIIPWEEEARLTLEGVFWKIPHANRKILTFDIGGGSTEFILSEGKRIVSFCSSSLGVVRLTEKFIHQHPVDPAEYENLTQYLHQEIHTLQQKLSAFQPQVLIGTAGTVTTLAAIKENIYPYDPEKIHAAVL
;
A
#
# COMPACT_ATOMS: atom_id res chain seq x y z
N MET A 1 22.58 -7.28 -16.25
CA MET A 1 21.32 -7.23 -15.46
C MET A 1 20.37 -6.24 -16.10
N LYS A 2 19.12 -6.67 -16.34
CA LYS A 2 18.06 -5.79 -16.86
C LYS A 2 17.54 -4.94 -15.71
N LYS A 3 17.40 -3.63 -15.90
CA LYS A 3 16.83 -2.74 -14.88
C LYS A 3 15.35 -2.51 -15.15
N ILE A 4 14.56 -2.39 -14.09
CA ILE A 4 13.13 -2.05 -14.14
C ILE A 4 12.81 -1.08 -13.01
N ALA A 5 11.90 -0.14 -13.25
CA ALA A 5 11.40 0.78 -12.25
C ALA A 5 9.88 0.65 -12.11
N SER A 6 9.39 0.81 -10.89
CA SER A 6 7.96 0.92 -10.59
C SER A 6 7.71 2.12 -9.69
N ILE A 7 6.62 2.85 -9.96
CA ILE A 7 6.09 3.89 -9.10
C ILE A 7 4.68 3.52 -8.68
N ASP A 8 4.42 3.59 -7.37
CA ASP A 8 3.10 3.39 -6.76
C ASP A 8 2.64 4.73 -6.16
N ILE A 9 1.53 5.26 -6.67
CA ILE A 9 0.92 6.53 -6.24
C ILE A 9 -0.35 6.21 -5.44
N GLY A 10 -0.17 6.05 -4.13
CA GLY A 10 -1.27 5.87 -3.20
C GLY A 10 -1.80 7.18 -2.61
N SER A 11 -2.85 7.07 -1.81
CA SER A 11 -3.53 8.23 -1.19
C SER A 11 -2.66 8.99 -0.19
N ASN A 12 -1.73 8.31 0.48
CA ASN A 12 -0.88 8.93 1.50
C ASN A 12 0.58 9.09 1.06
N THR A 13 1.07 8.15 0.25
CA THR A 13 2.50 7.97 0.00
C THR A 13 2.72 7.61 -1.46
N VAL A 14 3.78 8.16 -2.05
CA VAL A 14 4.30 7.76 -3.36
C VAL A 14 5.60 6.99 -3.15
N ARG A 15 5.77 5.88 -3.86
CA ARG A 15 6.92 5.00 -3.73
C ARG A 15 7.61 4.81 -5.08
N LEU A 16 8.93 4.77 -5.07
CA LEU A 16 9.76 4.35 -6.20
C LEU A 16 10.54 3.11 -5.80
N LEU A 17 10.57 2.12 -6.69
CA LEU A 17 11.47 0.98 -6.59
C LEU A 17 12.17 0.79 -7.94
N ILE A 18 13.51 0.77 -7.91
CA ILE A 18 14.33 0.42 -9.07
C ILE A 18 15.08 -0.85 -8.74
N LEU A 19 14.89 -1.88 -9.56
CA LEU A 19 15.51 -3.19 -9.42
C LEU A 19 16.46 -3.47 -10.59
N ALA A 20 17.55 -4.18 -10.29
CA ALA A 20 18.29 -4.97 -11.26
C ALA A 20 17.81 -6.42 -11.19
N VAL A 21 17.59 -7.03 -12.34
CA VAL A 21 17.20 -8.44 -12.50
C VAL A 21 18.32 -9.17 -13.24
N ASP A 22 18.79 -10.28 -12.69
CA ASP A 22 19.72 -11.19 -13.36
C ASP A 22 19.01 -12.25 -14.22
N GLU A 23 19.78 -13.13 -14.84
CA GLU A 23 19.26 -14.20 -15.70
C GLU A 23 18.47 -15.27 -14.93
N ASN A 24 18.67 -15.35 -13.61
CA ASN A 24 18.02 -16.29 -12.70
C ASN A 24 16.79 -15.67 -12.01
N GLN A 25 16.35 -14.49 -12.43
CA GLN A 25 15.26 -13.71 -11.80
C GLN A 25 15.54 -13.28 -10.36
N ASN A 26 16.81 -13.18 -9.96
CA ASN A 26 17.15 -12.58 -8.68
C ASN A 26 17.02 -11.06 -8.79
N PHE A 27 16.35 -10.47 -7.80
CA PHE A 27 16.17 -9.03 -7.71
C PHE A 27 17.20 -8.41 -6.79
N GLN A 28 17.89 -7.39 -7.29
CA GLN A 28 18.73 -6.50 -6.50
C GLN A 28 18.07 -5.13 -6.44
N VAL A 29 17.77 -4.65 -5.23
CA VAL A 29 17.28 -3.28 -5.03
C VAL A 29 18.42 -2.30 -5.31
N LEU A 30 18.23 -1.45 -6.33
CA LEU A 30 19.16 -0.38 -6.66
C LEU A 30 18.78 0.92 -5.95
N THR A 31 17.48 1.25 -5.98
CA THR A 31 16.93 2.43 -5.32
C THR A 31 15.55 2.11 -4.78
N SER A 32 15.29 2.54 -3.53
CA SER A 32 13.96 2.53 -2.92
C SER A 32 13.72 3.91 -2.30
N ARG A 33 12.64 4.57 -2.69
CA ARG A 33 12.20 5.86 -2.14
C ARG A 33 10.77 5.77 -1.67
N ARG A 34 10.48 6.55 -0.62
CA ARG A 34 9.15 6.72 -0.08
C ARG A 34 8.96 8.19 0.29
N VAL A 35 7.96 8.84 -0.30
CA VAL A 35 7.63 10.24 -0.03
C VAL A 35 6.17 10.33 0.42
N ILE A 36 5.92 10.98 1.55
CA ILE A 36 4.56 11.22 2.05
C ILE A 36 4.06 12.52 1.43
N THR A 37 3.13 12.43 0.48
CA THR A 37 2.55 13.58 -0.22
C THR A 37 1.10 13.85 0.18
N ARG A 38 0.45 12.88 0.85
CA ARG A 38 -0.95 12.95 1.28
C ARG A 38 -1.90 13.34 0.15
N LEU A 39 -1.72 12.75 -1.03
CA LEU A 39 -2.46 13.07 -2.25
C LEU A 39 -3.99 13.04 -2.05
N GLY A 40 -4.50 12.10 -1.27
CA GLY A 40 -5.93 11.95 -0.95
C GLY A 40 -6.44 12.85 0.18
N GLU A 41 -5.63 13.74 0.74
CA GLU A 41 -6.07 14.66 1.80
C GLU A 41 -7.14 15.61 1.27
N GLY A 42 -8.30 15.65 1.94
CA GLY A 42 -9.46 16.45 1.54
C GLY A 42 -10.41 15.75 0.56
N MET A 43 -10.13 14.50 0.15
CA MET A 43 -11.00 13.74 -0.75
C MET A 43 -12.39 13.48 -0.15
N ASP A 44 -12.47 13.11 1.13
CA ASP A 44 -13.74 12.84 1.83
C ASP A 44 -14.68 14.06 1.86
N THR A 45 -14.13 15.28 1.73
CA THR A 45 -14.89 16.53 1.79
C THR A 45 -15.13 17.18 0.42
N HIS A 46 -14.16 17.09 -0.50
CA HIS A 46 -14.21 17.81 -1.78
C HIS A 46 -14.44 16.91 -2.99
N GLY A 47 -14.23 15.59 -2.87
CA GLY A 47 -14.29 14.64 -3.99
C GLY A 47 -13.25 14.91 -5.09
N ALA A 48 -12.20 15.66 -4.77
CA ALA A 48 -11.17 16.10 -5.72
C ALA A 48 -9.80 16.21 -5.04
N LEU A 49 -8.74 15.98 -5.83
CA LEU A 49 -7.35 16.21 -5.41
C LEU A 49 -7.10 17.71 -5.28
N THR A 50 -6.51 18.10 -4.15
CA THR A 50 -6.21 19.51 -3.89
C THR A 50 -4.93 19.94 -4.60
N LYS A 51 -4.90 21.20 -5.09
CA LYS A 51 -3.73 21.74 -5.81
C LYS A 51 -2.41 21.63 -5.02
N PRO A 52 -2.35 21.91 -3.71
CA PRO A 52 -1.11 21.75 -2.94
C PRO A 52 -0.61 20.29 -2.95
N ARG A 53 -1.50 19.32 -2.75
CA ARG A 53 -1.13 17.89 -2.69
C ARG A 53 -0.73 17.32 -4.05
N MET A 54 -1.33 17.82 -5.13
CA MET A 54 -0.87 17.53 -6.50
C MET A 54 0.54 18.10 -6.73
N ALA A 55 0.82 19.33 -6.29
CA ALA A 55 2.14 19.95 -6.44
C ALA A 55 3.23 19.20 -5.66
N ASP A 56 2.95 18.81 -4.42
CA ASP A 56 3.85 17.97 -3.60
C ASP A 56 4.14 16.64 -4.32
N THR A 57 3.11 16.03 -4.89
CA THR A 57 3.24 14.77 -5.64
C THR A 57 4.04 14.93 -6.92
N PHE A 58 3.84 16.00 -7.69
CA PHE A 58 4.65 16.28 -8.88
C PHE A 58 6.12 16.53 -8.53
N SER A 59 6.41 17.20 -7.40
CA SER A 59 7.77 17.37 -6.91
C SER A 59 8.44 16.02 -6.62
N ALA A 60 7.74 15.10 -5.95
CA ALA A 60 8.23 13.74 -5.68
C ALA A 60 8.46 12.95 -6.98
N LEU A 61 7.50 13.01 -7.92
CA LEU A 61 7.60 12.34 -9.21
C LEU A 61 8.77 12.86 -10.06
N SER A 62 9.06 14.17 -10.04
CA SER A 62 10.23 14.74 -10.71
C SER A 62 11.55 14.21 -10.13
N GLN A 63 11.63 14.04 -8.81
CA GLN A 63 12.80 13.40 -8.17
C GLN A 63 12.93 11.93 -8.59
N PHE A 64 11.82 11.20 -8.66
CA PHE A 64 11.83 9.81 -9.11
C PHE A 64 12.22 9.67 -10.59
N GLN A 65 11.80 10.62 -11.43
CA GLN A 65 12.24 10.67 -12.81
C GLN A 65 13.76 10.88 -12.91
N GLN A 66 14.33 11.74 -12.05
CA GLN A 66 15.77 11.95 -11.97
C GLN A 66 16.51 10.69 -11.51
N ASP A 67 16.02 10.01 -10.45
CA ASP A 67 16.55 8.71 -10.02
C ASP A 67 16.54 7.70 -11.19
N CYS A 68 15.43 7.64 -11.96
CA CYS A 68 15.34 6.76 -13.14
C CYS A 68 16.38 7.11 -14.22
N LEU A 69 16.61 8.40 -14.49
CA LEU A 69 17.62 8.85 -15.46
C LEU A 69 19.04 8.46 -15.04
N GLU A 70 19.39 8.65 -13.76
CA GLU A 70 20.68 8.25 -13.19
C GLU A 70 20.92 6.74 -13.29
N HIS A 71 19.85 5.94 -13.27
CA HIS A 71 19.92 4.51 -13.50
C HIS A 71 19.89 4.08 -14.97
N GLY A 72 19.96 5.02 -15.92
CA GLY A 72 20.00 4.74 -17.36
C GLY A 72 18.62 4.61 -17.99
N LYS A 73 17.60 5.25 -17.41
CA LYS A 73 16.21 5.29 -17.89
C LYS A 73 15.62 3.89 -18.13
N PRO A 74 15.53 3.04 -17.09
CA PRO A 74 14.91 1.72 -17.22
C PRO A 74 13.44 1.86 -17.65
N PRO A 75 12.84 0.79 -18.20
CA PRO A 75 11.39 0.70 -18.33
C PRO A 75 10.72 1.01 -16.98
N LEU A 76 9.81 1.97 -16.99
CA LEU A 76 9.12 2.51 -15.82
C LEU A 76 7.63 2.21 -15.91
N PHE A 77 7.09 1.59 -14.87
CA PHE A 77 5.66 1.34 -14.70
C PHE A 77 5.14 2.17 -13.53
N ALA A 78 4.35 3.20 -13.80
CA ALA A 78 3.77 4.04 -12.77
C ALA A 78 2.25 3.81 -12.70
N VAL A 79 1.76 3.44 -11.52
CA VAL A 79 0.33 3.22 -11.28
C VAL A 79 -0.19 4.17 -10.21
N ALA A 80 -1.46 4.55 -10.34
CA ALA A 80 -2.18 5.29 -9.32
C ALA A 80 -3.43 4.53 -8.87
N THR A 81 -3.72 4.58 -7.57
CA THR A 81 -4.77 3.79 -6.93
C THR A 81 -5.93 4.67 -6.45
N SER A 82 -6.51 4.39 -5.27
CA SER A 82 -7.79 4.91 -4.79
C SER A 82 -7.93 6.43 -4.89
N ALA A 83 -6.98 7.22 -4.38
CA ALA A 83 -7.11 8.68 -4.40
C ALA A 83 -7.27 9.26 -5.82
N VAL A 84 -6.49 8.80 -6.80
CA VAL A 84 -6.57 9.31 -8.17
C VAL A 84 -7.77 8.72 -8.90
N ARG A 85 -8.06 7.44 -8.68
CA ARG A 85 -9.20 6.73 -9.29
C ARG A 85 -10.55 7.32 -8.87
N GLU A 86 -10.68 7.74 -7.62
CA GLU A 86 -11.93 8.24 -7.04
C GLU A 86 -12.11 9.76 -7.22
N ALA A 87 -11.03 10.49 -7.50
CA ALA A 87 -11.07 11.93 -7.67
C ALA A 87 -11.76 12.34 -8.98
N SER A 88 -12.67 13.31 -8.88
CA SER A 88 -13.29 13.94 -10.04
C SER A 88 -12.29 14.57 -11.02
N ASN A 89 -11.09 14.94 -10.55
CA ASN A 89 -9.98 15.48 -11.33
C ASN A 89 -8.79 14.50 -11.47
N GLY A 90 -9.01 13.18 -11.33
CA GLY A 90 -7.96 12.15 -11.47
C GLY A 90 -7.29 12.13 -12.84
N GLU A 91 -8.07 12.20 -13.91
CA GLU A 91 -7.55 12.26 -15.30
C GLU A 91 -6.72 13.54 -15.56
N GLU A 92 -7.14 14.67 -14.97
CA GLU A 92 -6.37 15.91 -15.04
C GLU A 92 -5.02 15.75 -14.33
N PHE A 93 -4.99 15.11 -13.17
CA PHE A 93 -3.74 14.80 -12.45
C PHE A 93 -2.79 13.97 -13.30
N VAL A 94 -3.28 12.90 -13.95
CA VAL A 94 -2.45 12.04 -14.83
C VAL A 94 -1.88 12.82 -16.01
N ARG A 95 -2.70 13.65 -16.67
CA ARG A 95 -2.25 14.52 -17.77
C ARG A 95 -1.17 15.48 -17.30
N LEU A 96 -1.40 16.19 -16.19
CA LEU A 96 -0.45 17.16 -15.63
C LEU A 96 0.84 16.48 -15.14
N ALA A 97 0.77 15.27 -14.60
CA ALA A 97 1.94 14.51 -14.20
C ALA A 97 2.83 14.21 -15.41
N LEU A 98 2.24 13.76 -16.53
CA LEU A 98 2.98 13.51 -17.77
C LEU A 98 3.61 14.80 -18.30
N GLU A 99 2.86 15.90 -18.36
CA GLU A 99 3.35 17.21 -18.83
C GLU A 99 4.50 17.76 -17.97
N LYS A 100 4.41 17.60 -16.64
CA LYS A 100 5.38 18.20 -15.70
C LYS A 100 6.60 17.33 -15.42
N THR A 101 6.45 16.01 -15.48
CA THR A 101 7.48 15.07 -15.01
C THR A 101 7.94 14.09 -16.09
N GLY A 102 7.19 13.96 -17.20
CA GLY A 102 7.44 12.96 -18.23
C GLY A 102 7.03 11.54 -17.85
N ILE A 103 6.43 11.33 -16.67
CA ILE A 103 5.98 10.02 -16.21
C ILE A 103 4.54 9.78 -16.68
N LYS A 104 4.36 8.71 -17.48
CA LYS A 104 3.05 8.20 -17.84
C LYS A 104 2.50 7.36 -16.68
N ILE A 105 1.35 7.74 -16.15
CA ILE A 105 0.68 7.05 -15.05
C ILE A 105 -0.53 6.30 -15.60
N GLU A 106 -0.74 5.08 -15.11
CA GLU A 106 -1.96 4.29 -15.35
C GLU A 106 -2.81 4.28 -14.08
N ILE A 107 -4.08 4.68 -14.19
CA ILE A 107 -5.05 4.51 -13.10
C ILE A 107 -5.53 3.07 -13.15
N ILE A 108 -5.26 2.29 -12.11
CA ILE A 108 -5.62 0.87 -12.08
C ILE A 108 -6.91 0.65 -11.28
N PRO A 109 -7.78 -0.28 -11.71
CA PRO A 109 -8.94 -0.68 -10.92
C PRO A 109 -8.49 -1.44 -9.66
N TRP A 110 -9.38 -1.54 -8.66
CA TRP A 110 -9.04 -2.17 -7.38
C TRP A 110 -8.67 -3.64 -7.55
N GLU A 111 -9.24 -4.33 -8.55
CA GLU A 111 -8.96 -5.73 -8.86
C GLU A 111 -7.49 -5.91 -9.24
N GLU A 112 -6.94 -4.99 -10.02
CA GLU A 112 -5.56 -5.02 -10.48
C GLU A 112 -4.59 -4.65 -9.35
N GLU A 113 -4.97 -3.68 -8.53
CA GLU A 113 -4.25 -3.33 -7.29
C GLU A 113 -4.16 -4.53 -6.35
N ALA A 114 -5.27 -5.23 -6.12
CA ALA A 114 -5.32 -6.44 -5.32
C ALA A 114 -4.49 -7.57 -5.94
N ARG A 115 -4.56 -7.75 -7.27
CA ARG A 115 -3.78 -8.77 -7.99
C ARG A 115 -2.29 -8.52 -7.86
N LEU A 116 -1.82 -7.29 -8.09
CA LEU A 116 -0.42 -6.90 -7.94
C LEU A 116 0.06 -7.06 -6.49
N THR A 117 -0.79 -6.72 -5.52
CA THR A 117 -0.52 -6.94 -4.08
C THR A 117 -0.29 -8.43 -3.80
N LEU A 118 -1.17 -9.31 -4.30
CA LEU A 118 -1.00 -10.76 -4.15
C LEU A 118 0.27 -11.28 -4.84
N GLU A 119 0.62 -10.79 -6.03
CA GLU A 119 1.88 -11.14 -6.69
C GLU A 119 3.09 -10.79 -5.82
N GLY A 120 3.10 -9.60 -5.20
CA GLY A 120 4.16 -9.19 -4.28
C GLY A 120 4.21 -10.04 -3.01
N VAL A 121 3.06 -10.32 -2.40
CA VAL A 121 2.95 -11.16 -1.19
C VAL A 121 3.40 -12.59 -1.46
N PHE A 122 3.00 -13.16 -2.59
CA PHE A 122 3.28 -14.56 -2.94
C PHE A 122 4.66 -14.80 -3.51
N TRP A 123 5.47 -13.75 -3.71
CA TRP A 123 6.82 -13.86 -4.25
C TRP A 123 7.70 -14.88 -3.50
N LYS A 124 7.63 -14.94 -2.16
CA LYS A 124 8.33 -15.96 -1.35
C LYS A 124 7.42 -16.69 -0.36
N ILE A 125 6.09 -16.50 -0.44
CA ILE A 125 5.14 -17.16 0.47
C ILE A 125 4.36 -18.26 -0.29
N PRO A 126 4.44 -19.53 0.17
CA PRO A 126 3.66 -20.63 -0.40
C PRO A 126 2.16 -20.37 -0.29
N HIS A 127 1.47 -20.36 -1.43
CA HIS A 127 0.06 -19.96 -1.52
C HIS A 127 -0.82 -20.94 -2.30
N ALA A 128 -0.22 -21.89 -3.03
CA ALA A 128 -0.97 -22.80 -3.90
C ALA A 128 -2.06 -23.56 -3.13
N ASN A 129 -3.29 -23.52 -3.66
CA ASN A 129 -4.49 -24.18 -3.12
C ASN A 129 -4.82 -23.83 -1.65
N ARG A 130 -4.37 -22.68 -1.15
CA ARG A 130 -4.70 -22.21 0.19
C ARG A 130 -5.76 -21.12 0.14
N LYS A 131 -6.66 -21.16 1.12
CA LYS A 131 -7.61 -20.09 1.42
C LYS A 131 -6.91 -19.03 2.26
N ILE A 132 -6.68 -17.86 1.70
CA ILE A 132 -5.81 -16.82 2.28
C ILE A 132 -6.60 -15.53 2.44
N LEU A 133 -6.47 -14.90 3.60
CA LEU A 133 -6.86 -13.51 3.80
C LEU A 133 -5.58 -12.66 3.92
N THR A 134 -5.32 -11.86 2.90
CA THR A 134 -4.25 -10.86 2.93
C THR A 134 -4.83 -9.55 3.44
N PHE A 135 -4.13 -8.87 4.34
CA PHE A 135 -4.54 -7.55 4.81
C PHE A 135 -3.36 -6.56 4.83
N ASP A 136 -3.58 -5.34 4.35
CA ASP A 136 -2.60 -4.25 4.33
C ASP A 136 -3.05 -3.14 5.27
N ILE A 137 -2.31 -2.94 6.36
CA ILE A 137 -2.65 -1.91 7.36
C ILE A 137 -1.98 -0.59 6.96
N GLY A 138 -2.78 0.27 6.33
CA GLY A 138 -2.42 1.64 5.99
C GLY A 138 -2.64 2.63 7.13
N GLY A 139 -2.32 3.90 6.87
CA GLY A 139 -2.58 5.00 7.80
C GLY A 139 -4.05 5.45 7.80
N GLY A 140 -4.68 5.50 6.63
CA GLY A 140 -6.07 5.95 6.47
C GLY A 140 -7.09 4.82 6.31
N SER A 141 -6.69 3.71 5.69
CA SER A 141 -7.52 2.54 5.42
C SER A 141 -6.78 1.25 5.77
N THR A 142 -7.53 0.14 5.77
CA THR A 142 -6.97 -1.21 5.70
C THR A 142 -7.66 -1.96 4.57
N GLU A 143 -6.86 -2.54 3.68
CA GLU A 143 -7.33 -3.35 2.56
C GLU A 143 -7.33 -4.83 2.94
N PHE A 144 -8.36 -5.56 2.53
CA PHE A 144 -8.52 -7.00 2.76
C PHE A 144 -8.78 -7.72 1.44
N ILE A 145 -8.00 -8.77 1.16
CA ILE A 145 -8.11 -9.59 -0.04
C ILE A 145 -8.31 -11.05 0.39
N LEU A 146 -9.51 -11.58 0.16
CA LEU A 146 -9.81 -13.00 0.33
C LEU A 146 -9.53 -13.74 -0.99
N SER A 147 -8.65 -14.73 -0.96
CA SER A 147 -8.16 -15.41 -2.15
C SER A 147 -7.96 -16.91 -1.95
N GLU A 148 -8.10 -17.67 -3.04
CA GLU A 148 -7.71 -19.08 -3.11
C GLU A 148 -6.50 -19.19 -4.06
N GLY A 149 -5.31 -19.37 -3.49
CA GLY A 149 -4.07 -19.08 -4.23
C GLY A 149 -4.10 -17.66 -4.81
N LYS A 150 -3.89 -17.53 -6.13
CA LYS A 150 -3.94 -16.23 -6.83
C LYS A 150 -5.35 -15.77 -7.22
N ARG A 151 -6.37 -16.63 -7.05
CA ARG A 151 -7.75 -16.29 -7.43
C ARG A 151 -8.37 -15.42 -6.34
N ILE A 152 -8.56 -14.14 -6.63
CA ILE A 152 -9.28 -13.21 -5.75
C ILE A 152 -10.76 -13.63 -5.75
N VAL A 153 -11.30 -13.80 -4.55
CA VAL A 153 -12.71 -14.14 -4.33
C VAL A 153 -13.49 -12.94 -3.82
N SER A 154 -12.87 -12.13 -2.96
CA SER A 154 -13.48 -10.90 -2.46
C SER A 154 -12.41 -9.90 -2.07
N PHE A 155 -12.75 -8.63 -2.16
CA PHE A 155 -11.94 -7.52 -1.73
C PHE A 155 -12.80 -6.55 -0.92
N CYS A 156 -12.21 -5.97 0.11
CA CYS A 156 -12.83 -4.88 0.84
C CYS A 156 -11.75 -3.92 1.31
N SER A 157 -11.92 -2.62 1.04
CA SER A 157 -11.22 -1.57 1.78
C SER A 157 -12.10 -1.11 2.94
N SER A 158 -11.50 -0.85 4.08
CA SER A 158 -12.17 -0.34 5.27
C SER A 158 -11.50 0.93 5.78
N SER A 159 -12.22 1.73 6.55
CA SER A 159 -11.67 2.93 7.21
C SER A 159 -10.83 2.61 8.46
N LEU A 160 -10.29 1.40 8.57
CA LEU A 160 -9.53 0.93 9.73
C LEU A 160 -8.03 1.27 9.65
N GLY A 161 -7.66 2.45 9.16
CA GLY A 161 -6.27 2.88 9.13
C GLY A 161 -5.75 3.33 10.50
N VAL A 162 -4.49 3.04 10.82
CA VAL A 162 -3.94 3.29 12.17
C VAL A 162 -3.89 4.77 12.56
N VAL A 163 -3.59 5.67 11.61
CA VAL A 163 -3.56 7.12 11.87
C VAL A 163 -4.98 7.63 12.07
N ARG A 164 -5.91 7.24 11.19
CA ARG A 164 -7.34 7.59 11.27
C ARG A 164 -7.95 7.15 12.61
N LEU A 165 -7.67 5.91 13.04
CA LEU A 165 -8.18 5.38 14.30
C LEU A 165 -7.55 6.09 15.51
N THR A 166 -6.24 6.38 15.46
CA THR A 166 -5.55 7.12 16.54
C THR A 166 -6.14 8.52 16.68
N GLU A 167 -6.24 9.30 15.58
CA GLU A 167 -6.80 10.65 15.60
C GLU A 167 -8.26 10.69 16.08
N LYS A 168 -9.04 9.64 15.77
CA LYS A 168 -10.46 9.55 16.13
C LYS A 168 -10.69 9.18 17.60
N PHE A 169 -9.87 8.33 18.19
CA PHE A 169 -10.15 7.72 19.49
C PHE A 169 -9.13 8.01 20.59
N ILE A 170 -7.87 8.29 20.23
CA ILE A 170 -6.77 8.40 21.18
C ILE A 170 -6.30 9.86 21.24
N HIS A 171 -6.58 10.55 22.34
CA HIS A 171 -6.30 11.99 22.46
C HIS A 171 -5.11 12.31 23.37
N GLN A 172 -4.58 11.32 24.08
CA GLN A 172 -3.48 11.50 25.01
C GLN A 172 -2.52 10.30 25.07
N HIS A 173 -1.34 10.54 25.65
CA HIS A 173 -0.36 9.50 25.97
C HIS A 173 0.12 9.65 27.42
N PRO A 174 0.10 8.57 28.24
CA PRO A 174 -0.38 7.21 27.97
C PRO A 174 -1.87 7.14 27.58
N VAL A 175 -2.26 6.09 26.86
CA VAL A 175 -3.64 5.90 26.37
C VAL A 175 -4.59 5.73 27.55
N ASP A 176 -5.71 6.45 27.54
CA ASP A 176 -6.77 6.29 28.54
C ASP A 176 -7.49 4.93 28.35
N PRO A 177 -7.74 4.14 29.42
CA PRO A 177 -8.44 2.87 29.30
C PRO A 177 -9.83 2.96 28.64
N ALA A 178 -10.58 4.04 28.86
CA ALA A 178 -11.88 4.24 28.24
C ALA A 178 -11.76 4.58 26.74
N GLU A 179 -10.74 5.36 26.35
CA GLU A 179 -10.43 5.60 24.92
C GLU A 179 -10.09 4.28 24.21
N TYR A 180 -9.29 3.42 24.86
CA TYR A 180 -8.94 2.11 24.33
C TYR A 180 -10.15 1.18 24.19
N GLU A 181 -11.05 1.16 25.18
CA GLU A 181 -12.28 0.37 25.12
C GLU A 181 -13.19 0.84 23.98
N ASN A 182 -13.37 2.16 23.83
CA ASN A 182 -14.16 2.74 22.73
C ASN A 182 -13.59 2.37 21.35
N LEU A 183 -12.27 2.45 21.18
CA LEU A 183 -11.59 2.01 19.97
C LEU A 183 -11.82 0.51 19.71
N THR A 184 -11.72 -0.32 20.75
CA THR A 184 -11.89 -1.78 20.67
C THR A 184 -13.32 -2.16 20.29
N GLN A 185 -14.32 -1.53 20.90
CA GLN A 185 -15.72 -1.74 20.56
C GLN A 185 -16.02 -1.34 19.11
N TYR A 186 -15.48 -0.21 18.65
CA TYR A 186 -15.60 0.22 17.25
C TYR A 186 -14.97 -0.80 16.29
N LEU A 187 -13.76 -1.28 16.60
CA LEU A 187 -13.08 -2.31 15.81
C LEU A 187 -13.91 -3.60 15.72
N HIS A 188 -14.50 -4.07 16.83
CA HIS A 188 -15.34 -5.26 16.81
C HIS A 188 -16.55 -5.13 15.87
N GLN A 189 -17.22 -3.96 15.86
CA GLN A 189 -18.36 -3.70 14.99
C GLN A 189 -17.97 -3.67 13.50
N GLU A 190 -16.88 -2.99 13.17
CA GLU A 190 -16.36 -2.91 11.80
C GLU A 190 -15.87 -4.28 11.31
N ILE A 191 -15.13 -5.03 12.13
CA ILE A 191 -14.66 -6.38 11.80
C ILE A 191 -15.83 -7.33 11.57
N HIS A 192 -16.88 -7.28 12.39
CA HIS A 192 -18.08 -8.08 12.18
C HIS A 192 -18.72 -7.79 10.81
N THR A 193 -18.79 -6.52 10.41
CA THR A 193 -19.28 -6.12 9.08
C THR A 193 -18.37 -6.61 7.96
N LEU A 194 -17.04 -6.58 8.16
CA LEU A 194 -16.07 -7.10 7.20
C LEU A 194 -16.17 -8.61 7.03
N GLN A 195 -16.39 -9.36 8.11
CA GLN A 195 -16.59 -10.82 8.06
C GLN A 195 -17.78 -11.20 7.18
N GLN A 196 -18.86 -10.42 7.21
CA GLN A 196 -20.01 -10.65 6.34
C GLN A 196 -19.67 -10.42 4.86
N LYS A 197 -18.88 -9.39 4.55
CA LYS A 197 -18.39 -9.09 3.19
C LYS A 197 -17.36 -10.11 2.69
N LEU A 198 -16.56 -10.68 3.58
CA LEU A 198 -15.50 -11.65 3.31
C LEU A 198 -15.91 -13.08 3.69
N SER A 199 -17.16 -13.47 3.40
CA SER A 199 -17.78 -14.70 3.91
C SER A 199 -17.70 -15.91 2.98
N ALA A 200 -17.04 -15.80 1.82
CA ALA A 200 -17.00 -16.87 0.83
C ALA A 200 -16.37 -18.17 1.37
N PHE A 201 -15.40 -18.07 2.28
CA PHE A 201 -14.87 -19.19 3.07
C PHE A 201 -14.09 -18.68 4.28
N GLN A 202 -13.84 -19.56 5.25
CA GLN A 202 -12.88 -19.26 6.31
C GLN A 202 -11.44 -19.34 5.80
N PRO A 203 -10.61 -18.30 6.01
CA PRO A 203 -9.20 -18.34 5.63
C PRO A 203 -8.43 -19.33 6.49
N GLN A 204 -7.54 -20.10 5.87
CA GLN A 204 -6.60 -21.01 6.53
C GLN A 204 -5.30 -20.29 6.91
N VAL A 205 -4.97 -19.21 6.21
CA VAL A 205 -3.76 -18.41 6.41
C VAL A 205 -4.12 -16.94 6.39
N LEU A 206 -3.56 -16.19 7.35
CA LEU A 206 -3.58 -14.74 7.37
C LEU A 206 -2.21 -14.23 6.93
N ILE A 207 -2.18 -13.26 6.01
CA ILE A 207 -0.93 -12.60 5.61
C ILE A 207 -1.09 -11.10 5.81
N GLY A 208 -0.30 -10.53 6.70
CA GLY A 208 -0.28 -9.09 6.95
C GLY A 208 0.86 -8.40 6.21
N THR A 209 0.58 -7.24 5.62
CA THR A 209 1.55 -6.37 4.94
C THR A 209 1.61 -4.98 5.60
N ALA A 210 2.54 -4.15 5.12
CA ALA A 210 2.83 -2.80 5.57
C ALA A 210 3.50 -2.67 6.94
N GLY A 211 3.68 -1.41 7.37
CA GLY A 211 4.61 -1.01 8.43
C GLY A 211 4.26 -1.60 9.79
N THR A 212 2.98 -1.68 10.14
CA THR A 212 2.53 -2.20 11.45
C THR A 212 2.95 -3.66 11.62
N VAL A 213 2.59 -4.53 10.66
CA VAL A 213 2.85 -5.97 10.75
C VAL A 213 4.34 -6.27 10.66
N THR A 214 5.05 -5.61 9.74
CA THR A 214 6.51 -5.80 9.58
C THR A 214 7.30 -5.31 10.79
N THR A 215 6.86 -4.24 11.45
CA THR A 215 7.48 -3.76 12.69
C THR A 215 7.24 -4.73 13.85
N LEU A 216 6.03 -5.28 13.98
CA LEU A 216 5.74 -6.31 14.99
C LEU A 216 6.61 -7.55 14.80
N ALA A 217 6.81 -7.99 13.55
CA ALA A 217 7.70 -9.10 13.23
C ALA A 217 9.16 -8.79 13.59
N ALA A 218 9.65 -7.59 13.29
CA ALA A 218 11.00 -7.17 13.67
C ALA A 218 11.19 -7.18 15.21
N ILE A 219 10.18 -6.72 15.96
CA ILE A 219 10.20 -6.73 17.43
C ILE A 219 10.23 -8.17 17.97
N LYS A 220 9.35 -9.04 17.46
CA LYS A 220 9.27 -10.45 17.88
C LYS A 220 10.59 -11.19 17.65
N GLU A 221 11.20 -10.99 16.48
CA GLU A 221 12.42 -11.68 16.06
C GLU A 221 13.70 -10.96 16.52
N ASN A 222 13.57 -9.86 17.27
CA ASN A 222 14.68 -9.03 17.76
C ASN A 222 15.65 -8.58 16.65
N ILE A 223 15.11 -8.12 15.53
CA ILE A 223 15.87 -7.69 14.35
C ILE A 223 16.17 -6.20 14.43
N TYR A 224 17.42 -5.86 14.74
CA TYR A 224 17.96 -4.50 14.67
C TYR A 224 19.37 -4.49 14.06
N PRO A 225 19.67 -3.62 13.07
CA PRO A 225 18.74 -2.70 12.40
C PRO A 225 17.67 -3.45 11.60
N TYR A 226 16.55 -2.77 11.28
CA TYR A 226 15.45 -3.34 10.49
C TYR A 226 15.97 -3.95 9.18
N ASP A 227 15.65 -5.22 8.93
CA ASP A 227 16.11 -5.98 7.77
C ASP A 227 14.90 -6.65 7.09
N PRO A 228 14.43 -6.12 5.94
CA PRO A 228 13.27 -6.67 5.23
C PRO A 228 13.42 -8.15 4.84
N GLU A 229 14.63 -8.59 4.50
CA GLU A 229 14.88 -9.98 4.08
C GLU A 229 14.73 -10.96 5.23
N LYS A 230 15.05 -10.54 6.46
CA LYS A 230 14.85 -11.35 7.67
C LYS A 230 13.42 -11.32 8.20
N ILE A 231 12.66 -10.28 7.87
CA ILE A 231 11.27 -10.08 8.32
C ILE A 231 10.28 -10.74 7.38
N HIS A 232 10.59 -10.81 6.08
CA HIS A 232 9.69 -11.37 5.09
C HIS A 232 9.33 -12.84 5.43
N ALA A 233 8.03 -13.16 5.34
CA ALA A 233 7.46 -14.47 5.69
C ALA A 233 7.62 -14.91 7.17
N ALA A 234 8.00 -14.01 8.08
CA ALA A 234 7.98 -14.28 9.51
C ALA A 234 6.56 -14.63 10.00
N VAL A 235 6.48 -15.60 10.91
CA VAL A 235 5.22 -16.02 11.54
C VAL A 235 5.11 -15.30 12.87
N LEU A 236 4.04 -14.53 13.06
CA LEU A 236 3.69 -13.88 14.33
C LEU A 236 2.97 -14.83 15.29
#